data_AF-A0A445A6B7-F1
#
_entry.id   AF-A0A445A6B7-F1
#
_cell.length_a   1.000
_cell.length_b   1.000
_cell.length_c   1.000
_cell.angle_alpha   90.00
_cell.angle_beta   90.00
_cell.angle_gamma   90.00
#
_symmetry.space_group_name_H-M   'P 1'
#
loop_
_entity.id
_entity.type
_entity.pdbx_description
1 polymer ?
#
loop_
_entity_poly.entity_id
_entity_poly.type
_entity_poly.pdbx_seq_one_letter_code
_entity_poly.pdbx_strand_id
1 'polypeptide(L)'
;MDEFECEATRRNFVNKFGSTKRKVCTFFSSSNPVAFRCRIKEIKDKLDKVAADRNKFGLEIIHVERRVVHKREMTHSYVSDLDVIVRDDDKENIIDLLLKKSNAVDGKSVSVVSIVGLGGQGKTTLAKYVFNDKTIDGVRFSIKDMGLCF
;
A
#
# COMPACT_ATOMS: atom_id res chain seq x y z
N MET A 1 -14.37 -0.53 -2.29
CA MET A 1 -15.60 0.28 -2.40
C MET A 1 -15.83 0.69 -3.85
N ASP A 2 -14.80 1.16 -4.53
CA ASP A 2 -14.87 1.77 -5.87
C ASP A 2 -15.43 0.88 -6.99
N GLU A 3 -15.18 -0.44 -6.97
CA GLU A 3 -15.70 -1.36 -7.99
C GLU A 3 -17.24 -1.44 -7.97
N PHE A 4 -17.86 -1.36 -6.79
CA PHE A 4 -19.31 -1.46 -6.64
C PHE A 4 -20.03 -0.19 -7.10
N GLU A 5 -19.49 0.99 -6.75
CA GLU A 5 -20.05 2.27 -7.17
C GLU A 5 -19.90 2.48 -8.67
N CYS A 6 -18.76 2.07 -9.24
CA CYS A 6 -18.51 2.12 -10.68
C CYS A 6 -19.51 1.24 -11.45
N GLU A 7 -19.75 0.02 -10.97
CA GLU A 7 -20.69 -0.93 -11.57
C GLU A 7 -22.15 -0.46 -11.46
N ALA A 8 -22.55 0.11 -10.32
CA ALA A 8 -23.89 0.68 -10.13
C ALA A 8 -24.15 1.85 -11.10
N THR A 9 -23.16 2.72 -11.26
CA THR A 9 -23.22 3.88 -12.16
C THR A 9 -23.33 3.44 -13.61
N ARG A 10 -22.56 2.42 -14.01
CA ARG A 10 -22.59 1.83 -15.35
C ARG A 10 -23.94 1.20 -15.68
N ARG A 11 -24.58 0.49 -14.72
CA ARG A 11 -25.93 -0.07 -14.90
C ARG A 11 -26.98 1.02 -15.06
N ASN A 12 -26.91 2.07 -14.24
CA ASN A 12 -27.81 3.21 -14.36
C ASN A 12 -27.69 3.88 -15.73
N PHE A 13 -26.47 4.04 -16.24
CA PHE A 13 -26.21 4.59 -17.56
C PHE A 13 -26.79 3.71 -18.68
N VAL A 14 -26.56 2.39 -18.65
CA VAL A 14 -27.10 1.45 -19.66
C VAL A 14 -28.63 1.38 -19.61
N ASN A 15 -29.23 1.45 -18.42
CA ASN A 15 -30.69 1.44 -18.28
C ASN A 15 -31.33 2.73 -18.80
N LYS A 16 -30.70 3.89 -18.54
CA LYS A 16 -31.22 5.22 -18.92
C LYS A 16 -30.97 5.57 -20.38
N PHE A 17 -29.81 5.19 -20.93
CA PHE A 17 -29.37 5.63 -22.27
C PHE A 17 -29.04 4.48 -23.24
N GLY A 18 -29.12 3.22 -22.81
CA GLY A 18 -28.82 2.06 -23.66
C GLY A 18 -29.96 1.67 -24.60
N SER A 19 -29.61 1.27 -25.83
CA SER A 19 -30.56 0.70 -26.80
C SER A 19 -31.09 -0.66 -26.33
N THR A 20 -32.24 -1.09 -26.85
CA THR A 20 -32.88 -2.38 -26.51
C THR A 20 -31.92 -3.56 -26.69
N LYS A 21 -31.13 -3.58 -27.78
CA LYS A 21 -30.08 -4.59 -28.02
C LYS A 21 -29.01 -4.60 -26.92
N ARG A 22 -28.54 -3.42 -26.50
CA ARG A 22 -27.50 -3.30 -25.47
C ARG A 22 -28.01 -3.72 -24.09
N LYS A 23 -29.27 -3.41 -23.76
CA LYS A 23 -29.94 -3.86 -22.52
C LYS A 23 -30.03 -5.38 -22.44
N VAL A 24 -30.42 -6.05 -23.54
CA VAL A 24 -30.48 -7.53 -23.63
C VAL A 24 -29.09 -8.16 -23.54
N CYS A 25 -28.07 -7.60 -24.19
CA CYS A 25 -26.69 -8.10 -24.07
C CYS A 25 -26.13 -8.02 -22.64
N THR A 26 -26.51 -7.01 -21.84
CA THR A 26 -26.13 -6.95 -20.41
C THR A 26 -26.67 -8.12 -19.60
N PHE A 27 -27.76 -8.75 -20.04
CA PHE A 27 -28.36 -9.92 -19.39
C PHE A 27 -27.52 -11.19 -19.58
N PHE A 28 -26.74 -11.27 -20.66
CA PHE A 28 -25.83 -12.39 -20.96
C PHE A 28 -24.37 -12.10 -20.58
N SER A 29 -24.09 -10.94 -19.99
CA SER A 29 -22.76 -10.52 -19.55
C SER A 29 -22.55 -10.81 -18.06
N SER A 30 -21.30 -10.76 -17.58
CA SER A 30 -20.92 -10.85 -16.16
C SER A 30 -21.60 -9.80 -15.27
N SER A 31 -22.26 -8.83 -15.89
CA SER A 31 -23.13 -7.81 -15.29
C SER A 31 -24.57 -8.26 -15.03
N ASN A 32 -24.92 -9.53 -15.28
CA ASN A 32 -26.25 -10.07 -15.01
C ASN A 32 -26.54 -10.03 -13.48
N PRO A 33 -27.67 -9.44 -13.04
CA PRO A 33 -28.07 -9.39 -11.63
C PRO A 33 -28.09 -10.77 -10.93
N VAL A 34 -28.39 -11.84 -11.67
CA VAL A 34 -28.39 -13.22 -11.17
C VAL A 34 -26.96 -13.70 -10.94
N ALA A 35 -26.07 -13.55 -11.92
CA ALA A 35 -24.65 -13.93 -11.79
C ALA A 35 -23.98 -13.16 -10.64
N PHE A 36 -24.31 -11.88 -10.48
CA PHE A 36 -23.84 -11.06 -9.38
C PHE A 36 -24.34 -11.55 -8.01
N ARG A 37 -25.62 -11.92 -7.91
CA ARG A 37 -26.19 -12.54 -6.70
C ARG A 37 -25.52 -13.86 -6.36
N CYS A 38 -25.25 -14.71 -7.36
CA CYS A 38 -24.52 -15.96 -7.17
C CYS A 38 -23.11 -15.70 -6.64
N ARG A 39 -22.38 -14.72 -7.19
CA ARG A 39 -21.04 -14.34 -6.73
C ARG A 39 -21.03 -13.84 -5.27
N ILE A 40 -22.02 -13.03 -4.87
CA ILE A 40 -22.18 -12.61 -3.47
C ILE A 40 -22.44 -13.81 -2.56
N LYS A 41 -23.30 -14.74 -3.00
CA LYS A 41 -23.61 -15.96 -2.25
C LYS A 41 -22.35 -16.82 -2.07
N GLU A 42 -21.55 -17.00 -3.11
CA GLU A 42 -20.28 -17.73 -3.03
C GLU A 42 -19.28 -17.09 -2.06
N ILE A 43 -19.17 -15.76 -2.06
CA ILE A 43 -18.29 -15.04 -1.12
C ILE A 43 -18.78 -15.26 0.31
N LYS A 44 -20.09 -15.19 0.54
CA LYS A 44 -20.69 -15.46 1.85
C LYS A 44 -20.42 -16.89 2.31
N ASP A 45 -20.65 -17.88 1.45
CA ASP A 45 -20.41 -19.28 1.77
C ASP A 45 -18.93 -19.56 2.08
N LYS A 46 -17.99 -18.89 1.39
CA LYS A 46 -16.56 -18.96 1.70
C LYS A 46 -16.24 -18.35 3.06
N LEU A 47 -16.84 -17.20 3.38
CA LEU A 47 -16.63 -16.56 4.67
C LEU A 47 -17.19 -17.41 5.81
N ASP A 48 -18.36 -18.03 5.63
CA ASP A 48 -18.97 -18.94 6.60
C ASP A 48 -18.10 -20.19 6.83
N LYS A 49 -17.48 -20.74 5.78
CA LYS A 49 -16.51 -21.84 5.90
C LYS A 49 -15.27 -21.43 6.71
N VAL A 50 -14.70 -20.26 6.42
CA VAL A 50 -13.54 -19.74 7.17
C VAL A 50 -13.91 -19.47 8.64
N ALA A 51 -15.11 -18.96 8.89
CA ALA A 51 -15.61 -18.75 10.25
C ALA A 51 -15.83 -20.07 11.01
N ALA A 52 -16.25 -21.13 10.33
CA ALA A 52 -16.38 -22.47 10.91
C ALA A 52 -15.00 -23.10 11.22
N ASP A 53 -14.01 -22.89 10.36
CA ASP A 53 -12.64 -23.36 10.55
C ASP A 53 -11.88 -22.61 11.66
N ARG A 54 -12.47 -21.55 12.21
CA ARG A 54 -11.90 -20.76 13.31
C ARG A 54 -11.38 -21.61 14.47
N ASN A 55 -12.16 -22.61 14.89
CA ASN A 55 -11.80 -23.49 16.02
C ASN A 55 -10.63 -24.42 15.66
N LYS A 56 -10.54 -24.86 14.40
CA LYS A 56 -9.46 -25.72 13.89
C LYS A 56 -8.10 -25.03 13.92
N PHE A 57 -8.09 -23.70 13.73
CA PHE A 57 -6.90 -22.88 13.75
C PHE A 57 -6.65 -22.17 15.08
N GLY A 58 -7.46 -22.45 16.13
CA GLY A 58 -7.30 -21.83 17.44
C GLY A 58 -7.45 -20.30 17.44
N LEU A 59 -8.24 -19.75 16.51
CA LEU A 59 -8.38 -18.30 16.35
C LEU A 59 -9.32 -17.73 17.42
N GLU A 60 -8.75 -17.02 18.39
CA GLU A 60 -9.53 -16.32 19.42
C GLU A 60 -10.00 -14.94 18.92
N ILE A 61 -11.24 -14.55 19.23
CA ILE A 61 -11.71 -13.19 18.97
C ILE A 61 -11.05 -12.31 20.02
N ILE A 62 -9.96 -11.66 19.62
CA ILE A 62 -9.41 -10.57 20.41
C ILE A 62 -10.40 -9.42 20.29
N HIS A 63 -11.15 -9.17 21.37
CA HIS A 63 -11.91 -7.93 21.51
C HIS A 63 -10.90 -6.81 21.70
N VAL A 64 -10.32 -6.34 20.59
CA VAL A 64 -9.70 -5.04 20.55
C VAL A 64 -10.87 -4.06 20.58
N GLU A 65 -11.41 -3.81 21.78
CA GLU A 65 -11.89 -2.47 22.14
C GLU A 65 -10.92 -1.53 21.46
N ARG A 66 -11.37 -0.68 20.53
CA ARG A 66 -10.54 0.10 19.61
C ARG A 66 -9.48 0.84 20.42
N ARG A 67 -8.41 0.12 20.78
CA ARG A 67 -7.19 0.63 21.32
C ARG A 67 -6.71 1.31 20.09
N VAL A 68 -6.99 2.61 20.07
CA VAL A 68 -6.12 3.64 19.53
C VAL A 68 -4.84 2.91 19.25
N VAL A 69 -4.64 2.56 17.96
CA VAL A 69 -3.35 2.08 17.48
C VAL A 69 -2.43 2.99 18.22
N HIS A 70 -1.71 2.47 19.22
CA HIS A 70 -0.77 3.30 19.94
C HIS A 70 0.16 3.64 18.81
N LYS A 71 -0.04 4.84 18.27
CA LYS A 71 0.84 5.48 17.32
C LYS A 71 2.08 5.54 18.17
N ARG A 72 2.89 4.48 18.10
CA ARG A 72 4.21 4.42 18.73
C ARG A 72 4.78 5.74 18.34
N GLU A 73 5.10 6.58 19.33
CA GLU A 73 5.55 7.93 19.07
C GLU A 73 6.62 7.82 17.99
N MET A 74 6.24 8.30 16.81
CA MET A 74 7.17 8.39 15.70
C MET A 74 8.23 9.33 16.23
N THR A 75 9.40 8.79 16.51
CA THR A 75 10.53 9.61 16.92
C THR A 75 10.70 10.63 15.82
N HIS A 76 10.51 11.90 16.18
CA HIS A 76 10.45 13.02 15.25
C HIS A 76 11.58 12.94 14.21
N SER A 77 11.27 13.33 12.97
CA SER A 77 12.13 13.26 11.79
C SER A 77 13.37 14.17 11.84
N TYR A 78 13.57 14.88 12.95
CA TYR A 78 14.67 15.80 13.08
C TYR A 78 15.93 15.08 13.58
N VAL A 79 16.84 14.82 12.65
CA VAL A 79 18.26 14.64 12.95
C VAL A 79 18.90 15.99 12.67
N SER A 80 19.56 16.59 13.66
CA SER A 80 20.35 17.79 13.43
C SER A 80 21.49 17.45 12.47
N ASP A 81 21.66 18.21 11.39
CA ASP A 81 22.72 18.03 10.38
C ASP A 81 24.14 18.06 11.00
N LEU A 82 24.26 18.53 12.23
CA LEU A 82 25.53 18.68 12.96
C LEU A 82 26.05 17.39 13.62
N ASP A 83 25.28 16.30 13.65
CA ASP A 83 25.60 15.10 14.46
C ASP A 83 26.09 13.88 13.64
N VAL A 84 26.20 14.00 12.31
CA VAL A 84 26.64 12.91 11.41
C VAL A 84 27.90 13.34 10.66
N ILE A 85 29.07 13.20 11.30
CA ILE A 85 30.29 13.88 10.84
C ILE A 85 31.11 13.08 9.79
N VAL A 86 30.77 11.83 9.43
CA VAL A 86 31.68 10.98 8.61
C VAL A 86 30.98 10.08 7.56
N ARG A 87 29.70 10.29 7.25
CA ARG A 87 28.96 9.38 6.35
C ARG A 87 28.45 10.01 5.05
N ASP A 88 29.11 11.07 4.60
CA ASP A 88 28.73 11.78 3.38
C ASP A 88 28.86 10.89 2.14
N ASP A 89 29.96 10.15 2.01
CA ASP A 89 30.17 9.23 0.88
C ASP A 89 29.09 8.13 0.82
N ASP A 90 28.76 7.55 1.96
CA ASP A 90 27.68 6.56 2.06
C ASP A 90 26.32 7.15 1.67
N LYS A 91 26.05 8.40 2.07
CA LYS A 91 24.82 9.11 1.74
C LYS A 91 24.74 9.33 0.23
N GLU A 92 25.78 9.90 -0.39
CA GLU A 92 25.81 10.19 -1.83
C GLU A 92 25.67 8.91 -2.67
N ASN A 93 26.31 7.82 -2.26
CA ASN A 93 26.16 6.52 -2.91
C ASN A 93 24.70 6.00 -2.88
N ILE A 94 24.00 6.18 -1.76
CA ILE A 94 22.60 5.78 -1.64
C ILE A 94 21.70 6.68 -2.51
N ILE A 95 21.95 7.99 -2.53
CA ILE A 95 21.21 8.95 -3.36
C ILE A 95 21.37 8.58 -4.85
N ASP A 96 22.59 8.32 -5.30
CA ASP A 96 22.87 7.90 -6.68
C ASP A 96 22.14 6.59 -7.05
N LEU A 97 22.12 5.59 -6.15
CA LEU A 97 21.36 4.35 -6.34
C LEU A 97 19.85 4.60 -6.49
N LEU A 98 19.28 5.50 -5.69
CA LEU A 98 17.86 5.86 -5.76
C LEU A 98 17.52 6.59 -7.06
N LEU A 99 18.41 7.47 -7.53
CA LEU A 99 18.23 8.25 -8.76
C LEU A 99 18.44 7.42 -10.04
N LYS A 100 19.44 6.52 -10.07
CA LYS A 100 19.71 5.65 -11.23
C LYS A 100 18.63 4.61 -11.46
N LYS A 101 18.14 3.96 -10.39
CA LYS A 101 17.20 2.82 -10.49
C LYS A 101 15.78 3.23 -10.86
N SER A 102 15.45 4.51 -10.74
CA SER A 102 14.16 5.08 -11.14
C SER A 102 14.07 5.40 -12.65
N ASN A 103 15.16 5.24 -13.42
CA ASN A 103 15.17 5.38 -14.89
C ASN A 103 14.74 4.11 -15.64
N ALA A 104 14.27 3.06 -14.94
CA ALA A 104 13.69 1.88 -15.57
C ALA A 104 12.33 2.24 -16.18
N VAL A 105 12.22 2.01 -17.49
CA VAL A 105 11.27 2.60 -18.47
C VAL A 105 9.79 2.20 -18.29
N ASP A 106 9.43 1.39 -17.30
CA ASP A 106 8.05 1.00 -17.03
C ASP A 106 7.71 1.30 -15.57
N GLY A 107 6.76 2.21 -15.32
CA GLY A 107 6.31 2.70 -14.00
C GLY A 107 5.66 1.64 -13.09
N LYS A 108 6.18 0.41 -13.07
CA LYS A 108 5.70 -0.77 -12.34
C LYS A 108 6.76 -1.43 -11.45
N SER A 109 8.02 -0.99 -11.49
CA SER A 109 9.07 -1.60 -10.65
C SER A 109 9.33 -0.81 -9.36
N VAL A 110 9.17 -1.46 -8.21
CA VAL A 110 9.57 -0.93 -6.91
C VAL A 110 11.09 -1.09 -6.75
N SER A 111 11.78 0.00 -6.43
CA SER A 111 13.22 -0.03 -6.10
C SER A 111 13.41 -0.15 -4.59
N VAL A 112 14.22 -1.12 -4.17
CA VAL A 112 14.63 -1.31 -2.77
C VAL A 112 16.15 -1.15 -2.67
N VAL A 113 16.57 -0.42 -1.62
CA VAL A 113 17.96 -0.28 -1.17
C VAL A 113 18.02 -0.73 0.29
N SER A 114 18.89 -1.67 0.61
CA SER A 114 19.00 -2.25 1.95
C SER A 114 20.29 -1.81 2.64
N ILE A 115 20.20 -1.29 3.87
CA ILE A 115 21.34 -0.92 4.71
C ILE A 115 21.57 -2.03 5.73
N VAL A 116 22.68 -2.77 5.61
CA VAL A 116 23.00 -3.93 6.46
C VAL A 116 24.27 -3.69 7.27
N GLY A 117 24.39 -4.33 8.43
CA GLY A 117 25.55 -4.20 9.31
C GLY A 117 25.22 -4.55 10.77
N LEU A 118 26.25 -4.59 11.62
CA LEU A 118 26.13 -4.91 13.05
C LEU A 118 25.30 -3.86 13.83
N GLY A 119 24.83 -4.24 15.02
CA GLY A 119 24.14 -3.32 15.94
C GLY A 119 25.03 -2.14 16.34
N GLY A 120 24.43 -0.98 16.63
CA GLY A 120 25.17 0.23 17.04
C GLY A 120 25.87 1.03 15.93
N GLN A 121 25.90 0.54 14.69
CA GLN A 121 26.62 1.17 13.57
C GLN A 121 25.91 2.37 12.90
N GLY A 122 24.87 2.92 13.53
CA GLY A 122 24.16 4.09 12.98
C GLY A 122 23.44 3.87 11.65
N LYS A 123 23.01 2.63 11.33
CA LYS A 123 22.25 2.32 10.09
C LYS A 123 20.98 3.18 9.95
N THR A 124 20.22 3.27 11.05
CA THR A 124 19.01 4.08 11.09
C THR A 124 19.33 5.57 11.02
N THR A 125 20.46 6.00 11.59
CA THR A 125 20.94 7.38 11.47
C THR A 125 21.25 7.74 10.01
N LEU A 126 21.92 6.85 9.27
CA LEU A 126 22.17 7.05 7.83
C LEU A 126 20.87 7.08 7.02
N ALA A 127 19.92 6.20 7.30
CA ALA A 127 18.62 6.23 6.63
C ALA A 127 17.89 7.57 6.87
N LYS A 128 17.96 8.10 8.10
CA LYS A 128 17.40 9.43 8.43
C LYS A 128 18.14 10.54 7.68
N TYR A 129 19.47 10.43 7.60
CA TYR A 129 20.33 11.41 6.95
C TYR A 129 20.03 11.52 5.44
N VAL A 130 19.88 10.38 4.75
CA VAL A 130 19.44 10.34 3.34
C VAL A 130 18.01 10.88 3.20
N PHE A 131 17.08 10.47 4.06
CA PHE A 131 15.67 10.88 3.98
C PHE A 131 15.48 12.40 4.01
N ASN A 132 16.25 13.08 4.86
CA ASN A 132 16.21 14.54 5.04
C ASN A 132 17.02 15.31 3.98
N ASP A 133 17.70 14.63 3.04
CA ASP A 133 18.51 15.31 2.03
C ASP A 133 17.63 16.02 0.99
N LYS A 134 17.94 17.31 0.76
CA LYS A 134 17.19 18.21 -0.12
C LYS A 134 17.28 17.81 -1.59
N THR A 135 18.34 17.12 -2.01
CA THR A 135 18.48 16.64 -3.39
C THR A 135 17.38 15.64 -3.76
N ILE A 136 16.84 14.91 -2.77
CA ILE A 136 15.76 13.95 -2.95
C ILE A 136 14.39 14.65 -3.03
N ASP A 137 14.22 15.79 -2.34
CA ASP A 137 12.96 16.56 -2.31
C ASP A 137 12.62 17.19 -3.67
N GLY A 138 13.62 17.67 -4.41
CA GLY A 138 13.39 18.47 -5.62
C GLY A 138 13.22 17.67 -6.92
N VAL A 139 13.68 16.41 -6.97
CA VAL A 139 13.90 15.73 -8.25
C VAL A 139 12.87 14.65 -8.57
N ARG A 140 12.35 13.90 -7.58
CA ARG A 140 11.54 12.71 -7.90
C ARG A 140 10.55 12.20 -6.84
N PHE A 141 10.69 12.57 -5.57
CA PHE A 141 9.87 12.03 -4.48
C PHE A 141 8.99 13.11 -3.86
N SER A 142 7.72 13.16 -4.28
CA SER A 142 6.74 14.12 -3.75
C SER A 142 6.17 13.73 -2.38
N ILE A 143 6.26 12.45 -2.03
CA ILE A 143 5.79 11.91 -0.75
C ILE A 143 6.94 11.08 -0.17
N LYS A 144 7.23 11.31 1.11
CA LYS A 144 8.29 10.63 1.84
C LYS A 144 7.71 10.19 3.18
N ASP A 145 7.73 8.89 3.45
CA ASP A 145 7.35 8.32 4.73
C ASP A 145 8.53 7.59 5.36
N MET A 146 8.75 7.80 6.65
CA MET A 146 9.81 7.13 7.40
C MET A 146 9.21 6.34 8.57
N GLY A 147 9.46 5.03 8.57
CA GLY A 147 9.15 4.13 9.69
C GLY A 147 10.42 3.54 10.29
N LEU A 148 10.49 3.44 11.62
CA LEU A 148 11.47 2.60 12.31
C LEU A 148 10.77 1.32 12.79
N CYS A 149 11.26 0.16 12.33
CA CYS A 149 10.99 -1.12 12.98
C CYS A 149 12.17 -1.46 13.89
N PHE A 150 11.89 -1.54 15.19
CA PHE A 150 12.79 -2.12 16.19
C PHE A 150 12.46 -3.58 16.39
#